data_AF-A0A817DE92-F1
#
_entry.id   AF-A0A817DE92-F1
#
_cell.length_a   1.000
_cell.length_b   1.000
_cell.length_c   1.000
_cell.angle_alpha   90.00
_cell.angle_beta   90.00
_cell.angle_gamma   90.00
#
_symmetry.space_group_name_H-M   'P 1'
#
loop_
_entity.id
_entity.type
_entity.pdbx_description
1 polymer ?
#
loop_
_entity_poly.entity_id
_entity_poly.type
_entity_poly.pdbx_seq_one_letter_code
_entity_poly.pdbx_strand_id
1 'polypeptide(L)'
;MYFYQAIQFNVSMNGNYTIGCNSSIDTYGYIYNNSFDPFYPIGNLLAEDDDSGDNNQFLFSIFLQTLTRYILIVTTYDGLDTGPFSIIASGLSSIRFSQINAFSKHSMYFKELICPQKTNFIPFYFYAVETGKIFIFATL
;
A
#
# COMPACT_ATOMS: atom_id res chain seq x y z
N MET A 1 9.35 -13.30 2.88
CA MET A 1 9.02 -12.83 1.51
C MET A 1 7.75 -12.02 1.65
N TYR A 2 7.75 -10.81 1.14
CA TYR A 2 6.60 -9.91 1.24
C TYR A 2 6.06 -9.64 -0.15
N PHE A 3 4.74 -9.52 -0.23
CA PHE A 3 4.06 -8.99 -1.39
C PHE A 3 3.71 -7.55 -1.09
N TYR A 4 3.88 -6.67 -2.07
CA TYR A 4 3.43 -5.30 -1.93
C TYR A 4 2.67 -4.87 -3.16
N GLN A 5 1.76 -3.93 -2.95
CA GLN A 5 1.07 -3.19 -3.99
C GLN A 5 1.55 -1.74 -3.97
N ALA A 6 2.10 -1.28 -5.09
CA ALA A 6 2.48 0.12 -5.27
C ALA A 6 1.35 0.90 -5.93
N ILE A 7 1.00 2.04 -5.33
CA ILE A 7 -0.10 2.89 -5.76
C ILE A 7 0.44 4.31 -5.87
N GLN A 8 0.40 4.89 -7.06
CA GLN A 8 0.75 6.30 -7.22
C GLN A 8 -0.42 7.16 -6.76
N PHE A 9 -0.13 8.27 -6.10
CA PHE A 9 -1.15 9.28 -5.84
C PHE A 9 -0.60 10.71 -5.90
N ASN A 10 -1.52 11.67 -6.01
CA ASN A 10 -1.26 13.09 -5.91
C ASN A 10 -2.46 13.83 -5.29
N VAL A 11 -2.21 15.03 -4.79
CA VAL A 11 -3.22 15.94 -4.23
C VAL A 11 -3.32 17.21 -5.06
N SER A 12 -4.50 17.82 -5.08
CA SER A 12 -4.73 19.07 -5.81
C SER A 12 -4.46 20.34 -4.99
N MET A 13 -4.35 20.20 -3.67
CA MET A 13 -4.15 21.30 -2.73
C MET A 13 -3.10 20.93 -1.68
N ASN A 14 -2.20 21.86 -1.36
CA ASN A 14 -1.25 21.68 -0.27
C ASN A 14 -1.99 21.59 1.07
N GLY A 15 -1.62 20.66 1.94
CA GLY A 15 -2.23 20.56 3.26
C GLY A 15 -1.98 19.25 3.97
N ASN A 16 -2.57 19.13 5.16
CA ASN A 16 -2.58 17.89 5.91
C ASN A 16 -3.65 16.94 5.36
N TYR A 17 -3.27 15.68 5.20
CA TYR A 17 -4.12 14.59 4.77
C TYR A 17 -3.97 13.42 5.72
N THR A 18 -5.04 12.65 5.82
CA THR A 18 -5.06 11.36 6.47
C THR A 18 -5.21 10.27 5.41
N ILE A 19 -4.35 9.26 5.45
CA ILE A 19 -4.39 8.11 4.55
C ILE A 19 -4.25 6.86 5.39
N GLY A 20 -5.25 5.99 5.39
CA GLY A 20 -5.22 4.73 6.10
C GLY A 20 -5.73 3.57 5.27
N CYS A 21 -5.76 2.41 5.91
CA CYS A 21 -6.23 1.17 5.31
C CYS A 21 -7.43 0.62 6.07
N ASN A 22 -8.30 -0.07 5.35
CA ASN A 22 -9.30 -0.96 5.94
C ASN A 22 -9.14 -2.34 5.31
N SER A 23 -8.88 -3.32 6.17
CA SER A 23 -8.58 -4.69 5.77
C SER A 23 -8.88 -5.66 6.91
N SER A 24 -8.98 -6.95 6.57
CA SER A 24 -9.03 -8.04 7.56
C SER A 24 -7.65 -8.65 7.85
N ILE A 25 -6.61 -8.24 7.11
CA ILE A 25 -5.21 -8.64 7.32
C ILE A 25 -4.45 -7.47 7.95
N ASP A 26 -3.39 -7.75 8.69
CA ASP A 26 -2.54 -6.75 9.33
C ASP A 26 -1.68 -6.03 8.27
N THR A 27 -1.90 -4.73 8.05
CA THR A 27 -1.29 -3.99 6.92
C THR A 27 -0.23 -3.00 7.37
N TYR A 28 0.88 -2.98 6.63
CA TYR A 28 1.96 -2.03 6.79
C TYR A 28 2.01 -1.12 5.55
N GLY A 29 1.89 0.19 5.78
CA GLY A 29 2.02 1.21 4.75
C GLY A 29 3.40 1.87 4.71
N TYR A 30 3.79 2.34 3.53
CA TYR A 30 4.93 3.25 3.34
C TYR A 30 4.56 4.32 2.32
N ILE A 31 4.92 5.58 2.58
CA ILE A 31 4.76 6.69 1.63
C ILE A 31 6.14 7.14 1.15
N TYR A 32 6.31 7.19 -0.17
CA TYR A 32 7.52 7.66 -0.83
C TYR A 32 7.28 8.95 -1.61
N ASN A 33 8.29 9.81 -1.63
CA ASN A 33 8.35 10.95 -2.53
C ASN A 33 8.80 10.51 -3.93
N ASN A 34 8.04 10.86 -4.97
CA ASN A 34 8.32 10.65 -6.39
C ASN A 34 8.40 9.18 -6.87
N SER A 35 9.29 8.37 -6.29
CA SER A 35 9.61 7.01 -6.72
C SER A 35 9.96 6.09 -5.57
N PHE A 36 9.55 4.82 -5.68
CA PHE A 36 9.95 3.73 -4.81
C PHE A 36 11.00 2.87 -5.54
N ASP A 37 12.16 2.67 -4.92
CA ASP A 37 13.15 1.69 -5.37
C ASP A 37 13.17 0.52 -4.37
N PRO A 38 12.71 -0.68 -4.79
CA PRO A 38 12.66 -1.82 -3.89
C PRO A 38 14.07 -2.30 -3.47
N PHE A 39 15.13 -2.00 -4.23
CA PHE A 39 16.51 -2.31 -3.85
C PHE A 39 17.15 -1.25 -2.92
N TYR A 40 16.55 -0.08 -2.82
CA TYR A 40 16.96 0.99 -1.91
C TYR A 40 15.74 1.65 -1.24
N PRO A 41 15.03 0.90 -0.36
CA PRO A 41 13.71 1.29 0.15
C PRO A 41 13.74 2.46 1.13
N ILE A 42 14.91 2.98 1.51
CA ILE A 42 15.02 4.18 2.37
C ILE A 42 15.18 5.47 1.57
N GLY A 43 15.51 5.40 0.26
CA GLY A 43 16.03 6.55 -0.49
C GLY A 43 15.06 7.73 -0.62
N ASN A 44 13.76 7.45 -0.75
CA ASN A 44 12.72 8.49 -0.85
C ASN A 44 11.59 8.31 0.17
N LEU A 45 11.83 7.57 1.27
CA LEU A 45 10.81 7.30 2.28
C LEU A 45 10.42 8.58 3.01
N LEU A 46 9.12 8.84 3.14
CA LEU A 46 8.56 9.98 3.88
C LEU A 46 7.94 9.56 5.20
N ALA A 47 7.22 8.43 5.20
CA ALA A 47 6.54 7.89 6.37
C ALA A 47 6.31 6.38 6.19
N GLU A 48 6.29 5.68 7.31
CA GLU A 48 5.91 4.26 7.43
C GLU A 48 5.09 4.10 8.71
N ASP A 49 4.12 3.19 8.68
CA ASP A 49 3.24 2.91 9.82
C ASP A 49 2.54 1.56 9.60
N ASP A 50 2.28 0.82 10.67
CA ASP A 50 1.65 -0.50 10.67
C ASP A 50 0.43 -0.60 11.60
N ASP A 51 0.34 0.19 12.66
CA ASP A 51 -0.66 -0.04 13.72
C ASP A 51 -1.40 1.20 14.22
N SER A 52 -1.19 2.39 13.66
CA SER A 52 -1.82 3.62 14.17
C SER A 52 -3.32 3.76 13.82
N GLY A 53 -3.87 2.89 12.97
CA GLY A 53 -5.27 2.83 12.58
C GLY A 53 -6.04 1.70 13.27
N ASP A 54 -7.36 1.68 13.07
CA ASP A 54 -8.22 0.64 13.64
C ASP A 54 -7.87 -0.75 13.08
N ASN A 55 -7.90 -1.80 13.92
CA ASN A 55 -7.58 -3.19 13.55
C ASN A 55 -6.15 -3.41 13.02
N ASN A 56 -5.14 -2.79 13.64
CA ASN A 56 -3.72 -2.89 13.24
C ASN A 56 -3.53 -2.55 11.76
N GLN A 57 -4.12 -1.44 11.35
CA GLN A 57 -3.98 -0.94 10.00
C GLN A 57 -3.11 0.30 10.05
N PHE A 58 -2.30 0.51 9.03
CA PHE A 58 -1.59 1.79 8.91
C PHE A 58 -2.56 2.98 8.81
N LEU A 59 -2.15 4.11 9.38
CA LEU A 59 -2.81 5.40 9.36
C LEU A 59 -1.79 6.55 9.37
N PHE A 60 -1.59 7.17 8.22
CA PHE A 60 -0.77 8.36 8.08
C PHE A 60 -1.53 9.63 8.38
N SER A 61 -0.88 10.55 9.10
CA SER A 61 -1.21 11.98 9.14
C SER A 61 -0.04 12.78 8.60
N ILE A 62 -0.11 13.25 7.35
CA ILE A 62 1.03 13.79 6.60
C ILE A 62 0.68 15.06 5.82
N PHE A 63 1.61 16.01 5.75
CA PHE A 63 1.49 17.18 4.88
C PHE A 63 1.89 16.82 3.44
N LEU A 64 0.98 17.01 2.50
CA LEU A 64 1.20 16.73 1.08
C LEU A 64 1.19 18.02 0.25
N GLN A 65 1.97 18.02 -0.82
CA GLN A 65 2.11 19.13 -1.75
C GLN A 65 1.47 18.79 -3.10
N THR A 66 0.84 19.79 -3.72
CA THR A 66 0.35 19.73 -5.09
C THR A 66 1.50 19.60 -6.07
N LEU A 67 1.22 19.05 -7.26
CA LEU A 67 2.22 18.76 -8.32
C LEU A 67 3.34 17.79 -7.90
N THR A 68 3.29 17.24 -6.69
CA THR A 68 4.18 16.19 -6.22
C THR A 68 3.57 14.82 -6.50
N ARG A 69 4.39 13.92 -7.06
CA ARG A 69 4.06 12.52 -7.23
C ARG A 69 4.43 11.78 -5.94
N TYR A 70 3.52 11.00 -5.40
CA TYR A 70 3.79 10.12 -4.26
C TYR A 70 3.53 8.67 -4.63
N ILE A 71 4.23 7.74 -3.96
CA ILE A 71 3.97 6.31 -4.06
C ILE A 71 3.59 5.80 -2.67
N LEU A 72 2.39 5.24 -2.55
CA LEU A 72 1.97 4.44 -1.41
C LEU A 72 2.32 2.98 -1.69
N ILE A 73 3.10 2.37 -0.81
CA ILE A 73 3.32 0.94 -0.77
C ILE A 73 2.40 0.37 0.32
N VAL A 74 1.59 -0.60 -0.05
CA VAL A 74 0.82 -1.41 0.90
C VAL A 74 1.40 -2.80 0.90
N THR A 75 1.83 -3.27 2.06
CA THR A 75 2.25 -4.64 2.34
C THR A 75 1.57 -5.12 3.62
N THR A 76 1.88 -6.32 4.06
CA THR A 76 1.45 -6.88 5.33
C THR A 76 2.56 -6.79 6.37
N TYR A 77 2.18 -6.71 7.65
CA TYR A 77 3.13 -6.78 8.77
C TYR A 77 3.88 -8.12 8.76
N ASP A 78 3.15 -9.21 8.57
CA ASP A 78 3.69 -10.56 8.43
C ASP A 78 3.94 -10.94 6.97
N GLY A 79 5.04 -11.66 6.74
CA GLY A 79 5.40 -12.12 5.40
C GLY A 79 4.44 -13.18 4.86
N LEU A 80 4.31 -13.23 3.53
CA LEU A 80 3.46 -14.17 2.78
C LEU A 80 1.95 -14.05 3.01
N ASP A 81 1.50 -13.13 3.85
CA ASP A 81 0.07 -12.86 4.02
C ASP A 81 -0.47 -12.07 2.81
N THR A 82 -1.72 -12.36 2.45
CA THR A 82 -2.41 -11.70 1.34
C THR A 82 -3.90 -11.63 1.61
N GLY A 83 -4.51 -10.52 1.22
CA GLY A 83 -5.93 -10.31 1.37
C GLY A 83 -6.38 -9.05 0.64
N PRO A 84 -7.70 -8.87 0.47
CA PRO A 84 -8.24 -7.63 -0.06
C PRO A 84 -8.06 -6.51 0.96
N PHE A 85 -7.77 -5.30 0.47
CA PHE A 85 -7.71 -4.11 1.29
C PHE A 85 -8.36 -2.94 0.56
N SER A 86 -8.76 -1.91 1.29
CA SER A 86 -9.26 -0.64 0.76
C SER A 86 -8.51 0.53 1.36
N ILE A 87 -8.16 1.52 0.54
CA ILE A 87 -7.56 2.76 1.02
C ILE A 87 -8.66 3.74 1.40
N ILE A 88 -8.56 4.29 2.60
CA ILE A 88 -9.42 5.37 3.09
C ILE A 88 -8.55 6.62 3.18
N ALA A 89 -9.00 7.71 2.58
CA ALA A 89 -8.26 8.96 2.61
C ALA A 89 -9.18 10.16 2.81
N SER A 90 -8.71 11.15 3.56
CA SER A 90 -9.39 12.42 3.82
C SER A 90 -8.38 13.57 3.87
N GLY A 91 -8.85 14.79 3.65
CA GLY A 91 -8.01 15.99 3.70
C GLY A 91 -8.66 17.18 3.01
N LEU A 92 -7.87 18.23 2.76
CA LEU A 92 -8.36 19.50 2.21
C LEU A 92 -8.87 19.40 0.76
N SER A 93 -8.48 18.36 0.02
CA SER A 93 -8.99 18.09 -1.33
C SER A 93 -9.09 16.59 -1.60
N SER A 94 -9.68 16.21 -2.73
CA SER A 94 -9.67 14.79 -3.15
C SER A 94 -8.25 14.32 -3.48
N ILE A 95 -7.89 13.14 -3.00
CA ILE A 95 -6.68 12.43 -3.42
C ILE A 95 -6.98 11.65 -4.71
N ARG A 96 -6.11 11.75 -5.71
CA ARG A 96 -6.22 10.96 -6.94
C ARG A 96 -5.24 9.80 -6.88
N PHE A 97 -5.76 8.59 -6.75
CA PHE A 97 -5.00 7.36 -6.87
C PHE A 97 -4.96 6.88 -8.32
N SER A 98 -3.80 6.42 -8.76
CA SER A 98 -3.58 5.82 -10.07
C SER A 98 -2.73 4.57 -9.88
N GLN A 99 -3.15 3.45 -10.48
CA GLN A 99 -2.30 2.26 -10.51
C GLN A 99 -1.03 2.53 -11.31
N ILE A 100 0.09 2.03 -10.82
CA ILE A 100 1.34 2.00 -11.59
C ILE A 100 1.22 0.78 -12.52
N ASN A 101 0.89 1.03 -13.79
CA ASN A 101 0.71 -0.03 -14.79
C ASN A 101 2.05 -0.73 -15.09
N ALA A 102 2.27 -1.88 -14.43
CA ALA A 102 2.90 -3.10 -14.95
C ALA A 102 3.06 -4.08 -13.77
N PHE A 103 2.15 -5.05 -13.64
CA PHE A 103 2.30 -6.22 -12.76
C PHE A 103 2.78 -5.90 -11.32
N SER A 104 2.00 -5.13 -10.57
CA SER A 104 2.36 -4.69 -9.20
C SER A 104 2.12 -5.76 -8.12
N LYS A 105 2.30 -7.05 -8.42
CA LYS A 105 2.63 -8.06 -7.41
C LYS A 105 4.11 -8.38 -7.57
N HIS A 106 4.95 -7.47 -7.11
CA HIS A 106 6.36 -7.79 -6.97
C HIS A 106 6.54 -8.54 -5.66
N SER A 107 6.97 -9.80 -5.75
CA SER A 107 7.55 -10.48 -4.60
C SER A 107 8.95 -9.94 -4.42
N MET A 108 9.23 -9.28 -3.30
CA MET A 108 10.60 -8.90 -2.98
C MET A 108 11.07 -9.56 -1.70
N TYR A 109 12.32 -9.99 -1.73
CA TYR A 109 13.05 -10.34 -0.53
C TYR A 109 13.54 -9.02 0.07
N PHE A 110 12.77 -8.44 0.98
CA PHE A 110 13.29 -7.41 1.88
C PHE A 110 14.40 -8.07 2.70
N LYS A 111 15.65 -7.92 2.25
CA LYS A 111 16.80 -8.32 3.04
C LYS A 111 17.03 -7.21 4.07
N GLU A 112 16.45 -7.43 5.24
CA GLU A 112 16.65 -6.71 6.52
C GLU A 112 16.11 -5.27 6.60
N LEU A 113 14.79 -5.18 6.85
CA LEU A 113 14.31 -4.59 8.10
C LEU A 113 13.62 -5.73 8.86
N ILE A 114 13.98 -5.93 10.12
CA ILE A 114 13.75 -7.17 10.89
C ILE A 114 12.27 -7.30 11.27
N CYS A 115 11.61 -8.39 10.89
CA CYS A 115 10.42 -8.92 11.58
C CYS A 115 10.66 -10.42 11.89
N PRO A 116 10.47 -10.91 13.13
CA PRO A 116 10.99 -12.19 13.58
C PRO A 116 10.10 -13.39 13.21
N GLN A 117 10.57 -14.21 12.25
CA GLN A 117 10.35 -15.67 12.06
C GLN A 117 8.89 -16.21 12.04
N LYS A 118 8.45 -17.14 11.18
CA LYS A 118 9.06 -18.41 10.72
C LYS A 118 8.17 -19.03 9.63
N THR A 119 8.79 -19.83 8.78
CA THR A 119 8.36 -20.40 7.49
C THR A 119 7.31 -21.53 7.53
N ASN A 120 6.44 -21.65 6.49
CA ASN A 120 6.38 -22.79 5.54
C ASN A 120 5.26 -22.65 4.47
N PHE A 121 5.58 -23.06 3.23
CA PHE A 121 4.82 -22.90 1.97
C PHE A 121 3.83 -24.04 1.66
N ILE A 122 2.68 -23.72 1.01
CA ILE A 122 2.04 -24.49 -0.11
C ILE A 122 1.24 -23.48 -1.00
N PRO A 123 1.32 -23.51 -2.35
CA PRO A 123 0.72 -22.46 -3.21
C PRO A 123 -0.65 -22.87 -3.79
N PHE A 124 -1.60 -21.94 -4.01
CA PHE A 124 -2.58 -22.02 -5.12
C PHE A 124 -3.13 -20.64 -5.54
N TYR A 125 -3.47 -20.57 -6.83
CA TYR A 125 -3.63 -19.41 -7.73
C TYR A 125 -5.08 -18.95 -7.88
N PHE A 126 -5.38 -17.65 -8.07
CA PHE A 126 -6.55 -17.22 -8.86
C PHE A 126 -6.33 -15.91 -9.65
N TYR A 127 -7.19 -15.73 -10.67
CA TYR A 127 -6.93 -15.30 -12.05
C TYR A 127 -7.07 -13.79 -12.32
N ALA A 128 -6.40 -13.34 -13.38
CA ALA A 128 -6.56 -12.02 -13.98
C ALA A 128 -7.90 -11.90 -14.70
N VAL A 129 -8.57 -10.73 -14.58
CA VAL A 129 -9.66 -10.34 -15.48
C VAL A 129 -9.19 -9.20 -16.36
N GLU A 130 -9.03 -9.54 -17.63
CA GLU A 130 -8.83 -8.65 -18.76
C GLU A 130 -10.13 -7.88 -19.02
N THR A 131 -10.03 -6.61 -19.47
CA THR A 131 -11.14 -5.70 -19.85
C THR A 131 -11.81 -4.84 -18.76
N GLY A 132 -11.03 -4.14 -17.92
CA GLY A 132 -11.33 -2.74 -17.53
C GLY A 132 -12.69 -2.37 -16.92
N LYS A 133 -13.49 -3.31 -16.39
CA LYS A 133 -14.71 -3.04 -15.63
C LYS A 133 -14.79 -4.00 -14.45
N ILE A 134 -14.88 -3.45 -13.23
CA ILE A 134 -15.16 -4.20 -12.02
C ILE A 134 -16.63 -3.98 -11.67
N PHE A 135 -17.39 -5.07 -11.59
CA PHE A 135 -18.71 -5.10 -10.94
C PHE A 135 -18.54 -5.64 -9.53
N ILE A 136 -19.07 -4.90 -8.55
CA ILE A 136 -19.20 -5.36 -7.17
C ILE A 136 -20.50 -6.16 -7.08
N PHE A 137 -20.42 -7.45 -6.75
CA PHE A 137 -21.57 -8.20 -6.28
C PHE A 137 -21.35 -8.53 -4.81
N ALA A 138 -22.16 -7.89 -3.96
CA ALA A 138 -22.47 -8.45 -2.66
C ALA A 138 -23.62 -9.45 -2.86
N THR A 139 -23.51 -10.62 -2.25
CA THR A 139 -24.68 -11.42 -1.94
C THR A 139 -24.57 -11.90 -0.51
N LEU A 140 -25.71 -11.72 0.18
CA LEU A 140 -26.09 -11.93 1.58
C LEU A 140 -25.30 -12.99 2.36
#